data_AF-A0A970TG78-F1
#
_entry.id   AF-A0A970TG78-F1
#
_cell.length_a   1.000
_cell.length_b   1.000
_cell.length_c   1.000
_cell.angle_alpha   90.00
_cell.angle_beta   90.00
_cell.angle_gamma   90.00
#
_symmetry.space_group_name_H-M   'P 1'
#
loop_
_entity.id
_entity.type
_entity.pdbx_description
1 polymer ?
#
loop_
_entity_poly.entity_id
_entity_poly.type
_entity_poly.pdbx_seq_one_letter_code
_entity_poly.pdbx_strand_id
1 'polypeptide(L)'
;MVINKSTMEYELTALLQRIFQLPEVNKVKIRDIDIFSADDSQKIRESIDKCYHDILSDIDVGIHVTLHTDDIGNGHGYHSNPQRIGLSRDNYLGLAFSDGDRLFQMLRVILKSGIRFDIGFYITEDSTAPIYNIPQVKEDEIKDEGKYWKRWDLQKADSFWFVEIQALAKLLRGDYLIADHLANMQINENLVAQMVDRDDRLGTNFHRYGNHESLDYLNAMKSECPYSDCDDVYNMIADKIYAAAVTYDRLIKKLNPMYEERRSIFFKIWEQYISEKESDYDDV
;
A
#
# COMPACT_ATOMS: atom_id res chain seq x y z
N MET A 1 17.33 -2.42 -7.37
CA MET A 1 16.49 -2.75 -6.20
C MET A 1 16.55 -4.26 -6.06
N VAL A 2 16.74 -4.79 -4.86
CA VAL A 2 16.80 -6.25 -4.63
C VAL A 2 15.89 -6.56 -3.46
N ILE A 3 14.89 -7.42 -3.68
CA ILE A 3 13.94 -7.84 -2.65
C ILE A 3 14.39 -9.19 -2.13
N ASN A 4 14.96 -9.20 -0.94
CA ASN A 4 15.42 -10.44 -0.31
C ASN A 4 15.39 -10.31 1.21
N LYS A 5 15.78 -11.38 1.88
CA LYS A 5 15.84 -11.44 3.34
C LYS A 5 16.70 -10.35 3.98
N SER A 6 17.84 -10.00 3.39
CA SER A 6 18.72 -8.93 3.91
C SER A 6 18.10 -7.55 3.77
N THR A 7 17.44 -7.25 2.65
CA THR A 7 16.65 -6.01 2.49
C THR A 7 15.52 -5.96 3.50
N MET A 8 14.84 -7.10 3.74
CA MET A 8 13.78 -7.19 4.74
C MET A 8 14.29 -6.91 6.17
N GLU A 9 15.43 -7.49 6.56
CA GLU A 9 16.09 -7.22 7.86
C GLU A 9 16.47 -5.73 8.00
N TYR A 10 17.01 -5.13 6.94
CA TYR A 10 17.37 -3.71 6.93
C TYR A 10 16.15 -2.81 7.15
N GLU A 11 15.08 -3.02 6.38
CA GLU A 11 13.86 -2.20 6.47
C GLU A 11 13.14 -2.39 7.81
N LEU A 12 13.08 -3.63 8.32
CA LEU A 12 12.52 -3.89 9.65
C LEU A 12 13.33 -3.19 10.74
N THR A 13 14.66 -3.26 10.68
CA THR A 13 15.53 -2.59 11.66
C THR A 13 15.32 -1.08 11.63
N ALA A 14 15.28 -0.48 10.44
CA ALA A 14 15.02 0.95 10.28
C ALA A 14 13.65 1.37 10.84
N LEU A 15 12.61 0.57 10.59
CA LEU A 15 11.27 0.78 11.14
C LEU A 15 11.28 0.70 12.68
N LEU A 16 11.90 -0.33 13.26
CA LEU A 16 11.98 -0.50 14.72
C LEU A 16 12.76 0.65 15.39
N GLN A 17 13.82 1.15 14.76
CA GLN A 17 14.56 2.32 15.26
C GLN A 17 13.67 3.56 15.38
N ARG A 18 12.69 3.75 14.47
CA ARG A 18 11.72 4.85 14.56
C ARG A 18 10.64 4.57 15.59
N ILE A 19 10.12 3.34 15.62
CA ILE A 19 9.08 2.93 16.56
C ILE A 19 9.55 3.08 18.01
N PHE A 20 10.73 2.58 18.36
CA PHE A 20 11.26 2.67 19.74
C PHE A 20 11.72 4.07 20.15
N GLN A 21 11.70 5.06 19.26
CA GLN A 21 11.85 6.48 19.63
C GLN A 21 10.56 7.07 20.22
N LEU A 22 9.41 6.40 20.04
CA LEU A 22 8.13 6.85 20.54
C LEU A 22 7.97 6.45 22.01
N PRO A 23 7.76 7.41 22.93
CA PRO A 23 7.69 7.16 24.37
C PRO A 23 6.50 6.28 24.79
N GLU A 24 5.44 6.22 23.98
CA GLU A 24 4.27 5.37 24.23
C GLU A 24 4.50 3.89 23.91
N VAL A 25 5.56 3.54 23.18
CA VAL A 25 5.79 2.16 22.73
C VAL A 25 6.43 1.35 23.84
N ASN A 26 5.74 0.30 24.26
CA ASN A 26 6.21 -0.62 25.30
C ASN A 26 7.05 -1.76 24.72
N LYS A 27 6.57 -2.33 23.61
CA LYS A 27 7.19 -3.46 22.93
C LYS A 27 6.68 -3.59 21.51
N VAL A 28 7.43 -4.31 20.69
CA VAL A 28 7.01 -4.77 19.37
C VAL A 28 7.02 -6.30 19.36
N LYS A 29 5.95 -6.92 18.87
CA LYS A 29 5.80 -8.35 18.73
C LYS A 29 5.78 -8.73 17.25
N ILE A 30 6.65 -9.64 16.84
CA ILE A 30 6.67 -10.19 15.48
C ILE A 30 6.58 -11.70 15.60
N ARG A 31 5.54 -12.30 15.02
CA ARG A 31 5.14 -13.69 15.31
C ARG A 31 5.00 -13.89 16.83
N ASP A 32 5.81 -14.76 17.43
CA ASP A 32 5.83 -15.05 18.87
C ASP A 32 7.05 -14.43 19.60
N ILE A 33 7.74 -13.48 18.96
CA ILE A 33 8.97 -12.87 19.49
C ILE A 33 8.66 -11.46 19.99
N ASP A 34 8.86 -11.23 21.28
CA ASP A 34 8.77 -9.91 21.90
C ASP A 34 10.12 -9.18 21.83
N ILE A 35 10.14 -8.04 21.14
CA ILE A 35 11.26 -7.13 20.97
C ILE A 35 11.01 -5.89 21.85
N PHE A 36 12.02 -5.50 22.62
CA PHE A 36 11.94 -4.37 23.57
C PHE A 36 12.94 -3.24 23.24
N SER A 37 13.79 -3.43 22.23
CA SER A 37 14.75 -2.43 21.77
C SER A 37 15.05 -2.64 20.29
N ALA A 38 15.31 -1.55 19.57
CA ALA A 38 15.79 -1.57 18.19
C ALA A 38 17.21 -2.18 18.06
N ASP A 39 17.96 -2.26 19.16
CA ASP A 39 19.31 -2.81 19.19
C ASP A 39 19.35 -4.33 19.41
N ASP A 40 18.19 -4.98 19.62
CA ASP A 40 18.07 -6.44 19.81
C ASP A 40 18.19 -7.20 18.48
N SER A 41 19.35 -7.05 17.83
CA SER A 41 19.64 -7.58 16.50
C SER A 41 19.43 -9.10 16.38
N GLN A 42 19.64 -9.85 17.47
CA GLN A 42 19.38 -11.29 17.50
C GLN A 42 17.89 -11.57 17.29
N LYS A 43 17.00 -10.96 18.07
CA LYS A 43 15.55 -11.17 17.93
C LYS A 43 15.00 -10.64 16.62
N ILE A 44 15.56 -9.56 16.09
CA ILE A 44 15.20 -9.03 14.77
C ILE A 44 15.48 -10.09 13.71
N ARG A 45 16.69 -10.67 13.68
CA ARG A 45 17.04 -11.76 12.75
C ARG A 45 16.17 -12.99 12.93
N GLU A 46 15.95 -13.44 14.16
CA GLU A 46 15.07 -14.57 14.46
C GLU A 46 13.63 -14.31 13.97
N SER A 47 13.16 -13.07 14.01
CA SER A 47 11.85 -12.68 13.49
C SER A 47 11.81 -12.73 11.96
N ILE A 48 12.84 -12.22 11.29
CA ILE A 48 12.99 -12.29 9.84
C ILE A 48 13.03 -13.74 9.36
N ASP A 49 13.79 -14.60 10.04
CA ASP A 49 13.89 -16.03 9.74
C ASP A 49 12.53 -16.74 9.76
N LYS A 50 11.61 -16.30 10.63
CA LYS A 50 10.25 -16.86 10.75
C LYS A 50 9.25 -16.25 9.78
N CYS A 51 9.49 -15.06 9.25
CA CYS A 51 8.57 -14.36 8.35
C CYS A 51 8.94 -14.55 6.88
N TYR A 52 10.22 -14.66 6.56
CA TYR A 52 10.69 -14.75 5.18
C TYR A 52 10.57 -16.20 4.66
N HIS A 53 9.58 -16.44 3.81
CA HIS A 53 9.41 -17.70 3.08
C HIS A 53 9.84 -17.59 1.63
N ASP A 54 9.56 -16.44 1.03
CA ASP A 54 9.79 -16.12 -0.38
C ASP A 54 9.91 -14.59 -0.54
N ILE A 55 10.22 -14.14 -1.76
CA ILE A 55 10.24 -12.73 -2.13
C ILE A 55 8.89 -12.02 -1.96
N LEU A 56 7.80 -12.79 -1.93
CA LEU A 56 6.42 -12.35 -1.74
C LEU A 56 5.98 -12.40 -0.28
N SER A 57 6.92 -12.42 0.67
CA SER A 57 6.63 -12.44 2.10
C SER A 57 6.42 -11.02 2.62
N ASP A 58 5.55 -10.89 3.61
CA ASP A 58 5.28 -9.68 4.39
C ASP A 58 5.67 -9.92 5.86
N ILE A 59 5.69 -8.84 6.65
CA ILE A 59 5.99 -8.91 8.07
C ILE A 59 4.78 -8.40 8.86
N ASP A 60 4.19 -9.28 9.67
CA ASP A 60 3.20 -8.93 10.69
C ASP A 60 3.90 -8.30 11.91
N VAL A 61 3.71 -6.99 12.12
CA VAL A 61 4.33 -6.22 13.21
C VAL A 61 3.26 -5.75 14.20
N GLY A 62 3.25 -6.32 15.40
CA GLY A 62 2.38 -5.89 16.49
C GLY A 62 3.05 -4.88 17.41
N ILE A 63 2.69 -3.61 17.32
CA ILE A 63 3.22 -2.53 18.17
C ILE A 63 2.30 -2.36 19.37
N HIS A 64 2.82 -2.57 20.58
CA HIS A 64 2.06 -2.36 21.81
C HIS A 64 2.34 -0.96 22.36
N VAL A 65 1.29 -0.14 22.44
CA VAL A 65 1.38 1.24 22.93
C VAL A 65 0.51 1.45 24.16
N THR A 66 0.94 2.31 25.06
CA THR A 66 0.11 2.81 26.17
C THR A 66 -0.22 4.27 25.91
N LEU A 67 -1.52 4.58 25.79
CA LEU A 67 -2.00 5.92 25.45
C LEU A 67 -2.94 6.46 26.53
N HIS A 68 -2.88 7.77 26.74
CA HIS A 68 -3.89 8.48 27.51
C HIS A 68 -5.24 8.43 26.79
N THR A 69 -6.34 8.43 27.55
CA THR A 69 -7.71 8.35 27.01
C THR A 69 -8.00 9.44 25.97
N ASP A 70 -7.39 10.61 26.15
CA ASP A 70 -7.55 11.79 25.27
C ASP A 70 -6.83 11.63 23.92
N ASP A 71 -5.79 10.79 23.85
CA ASP A 71 -5.12 10.44 22.59
C ASP A 71 -5.84 9.31 21.84
N ILE A 72 -6.83 8.66 22.47
CA ILE A 72 -7.68 7.61 21.88
C ILE A 72 -9.04 8.23 21.53
N GLY A 73 -9.02 9.22 20.64
CA GLY A 73 -10.17 10.05 20.28
C GLY A 73 -11.25 9.33 19.45
N ASN A 74 -12.48 9.86 19.51
CA ASN A 74 -13.60 9.42 18.67
C ASN A 74 -13.40 9.91 17.22
N GLY A 75 -12.98 9.01 16.32
CA GLY A 75 -13.06 9.22 14.88
C GLY A 75 -11.75 9.21 14.11
N HIS A 76 -10.59 9.11 14.76
CA HIS A 76 -9.30 8.99 14.07
C HIS A 76 -8.35 8.06 14.83
N GLY A 77 -7.90 7.00 14.17
CA GLY A 77 -7.00 6.03 14.77
C GLY A 77 -5.56 6.51 14.88
N TYR A 78 -4.84 6.04 15.89
CA TYR A 78 -3.37 6.13 16.00
C TYR A 78 -2.67 5.78 14.66
N HIS A 79 -3.20 4.80 13.94
CA HIS A 79 -2.70 4.35 12.65
C HIS A 79 -2.78 5.41 11.53
N SER A 80 -3.62 6.45 11.67
CA SER A 80 -3.81 7.50 10.64
C SER A 80 -2.65 8.50 10.57
N ASN A 81 -1.60 8.32 11.40
CA ASN A 81 -0.41 9.16 11.44
C ASN A 81 0.86 8.33 11.11
N PRO A 82 0.95 7.74 9.90
CA PRO A 82 2.07 6.87 9.51
C PRO A 82 3.44 7.57 9.63
N GLN A 83 3.48 8.91 9.54
CA GLN A 83 4.72 9.69 9.70
C GLN A 83 5.34 9.56 11.09
N ARG A 84 4.55 9.26 12.15
CA ARG A 84 5.08 9.05 13.51
C ARG A 84 6.04 7.88 13.59
N ILE A 85 5.80 6.84 12.79
CA ILE A 85 6.67 5.67 12.68
C ILE A 85 7.63 5.78 11.48
N GLY A 86 7.80 6.98 10.93
CA GLY A 86 8.74 7.27 9.86
C GLY A 86 8.26 6.89 8.45
N LEU A 87 6.96 6.65 8.23
CA LEU A 87 6.41 6.32 6.91
C LEU A 87 5.86 7.58 6.22
N SER A 88 6.28 7.80 4.97
CA SER A 88 5.81 8.89 4.11
C SER A 88 5.77 8.46 2.64
N ARG A 89 5.08 9.21 1.78
CA ARG A 89 5.01 8.93 0.33
C ARG A 89 6.40 8.94 -0.34
N ASP A 90 7.40 9.52 0.33
CA ASP A 90 8.79 9.47 -0.14
C ASP A 90 9.39 8.07 -0.04
N ASN A 91 8.95 7.25 0.92
CA ASN A 91 9.52 5.92 1.18
C ASN A 91 8.57 4.74 0.91
N TYR A 92 7.26 4.96 0.83
CA TYR A 92 6.32 3.90 0.44
C TYR A 92 5.78 4.04 -0.99
N LEU A 93 5.41 2.90 -1.56
CA LEU A 93 4.67 2.79 -2.81
C LEU A 93 3.16 2.86 -2.57
N GLY A 94 2.66 2.08 -1.60
CA GLY A 94 1.24 1.99 -1.27
C GLY A 94 1.00 1.87 0.23
N LEU A 95 -0.15 2.35 0.67
CA LEU A 95 -0.58 2.38 2.07
C LEU A 95 -2.08 2.12 2.14
N ALA A 96 -2.50 1.27 3.07
CA ALA A 96 -3.90 1.02 3.35
C ALA A 96 -4.14 1.02 4.86
N PHE A 97 -5.28 1.56 5.27
CA PHE A 97 -5.73 1.56 6.65
C PHE A 97 -6.87 0.55 6.81
N SER A 98 -6.97 -0.05 7.98
CA SER A 98 -8.13 -0.85 8.34
C SER A 98 -8.55 -0.49 9.75
N ASP A 99 -9.73 0.09 9.86
CA ASP A 99 -10.37 0.37 11.13
C ASP A 99 -10.74 -0.96 11.77
N GLY A 100 -10.00 -1.34 12.80
CA GLY A 100 -10.39 -2.40 13.73
C GLY A 100 -11.30 -1.86 14.82
N ASP A 101 -11.23 -2.45 16.01
CA ASP A 101 -11.86 -1.83 17.18
C ASP A 101 -11.04 -0.62 17.68
N ARG A 102 -11.58 0.13 18.65
CA ARG A 102 -10.90 1.34 19.19
C ARG A 102 -9.49 1.05 19.70
N LEU A 103 -9.23 -0.16 20.21
CA LEU A 103 -8.01 -0.60 20.87
C LEU A 103 -7.09 -1.45 19.97
N PHE A 104 -7.57 -1.87 18.81
CA PHE A 104 -6.79 -2.55 17.80
C PHE A 104 -6.96 -1.91 16.43
N GLN A 105 -5.86 -1.42 15.88
CA GLN A 105 -5.86 -0.63 14.66
C GLN A 105 -4.79 -1.12 13.71
N MET A 106 -5.05 -1.11 12.40
CA MET A 106 -4.12 -1.69 11.43
C MET A 106 -3.73 -0.70 10.33
N LEU A 107 -2.45 -0.73 10.01
CA LEU A 107 -1.79 -0.03 8.93
C LEU A 107 -1.04 -1.04 8.07
N ARG A 108 -1.27 -1.07 6.77
CA ARG A 108 -0.54 -1.93 5.84
C ARG A 108 0.21 -1.10 4.84
N VAL A 109 1.49 -1.40 4.62
CA VAL A 109 2.38 -0.59 3.78
C VAL A 109 3.22 -1.47 2.87
N ILE A 110 3.42 -1.02 1.62
CA ILE A 110 4.46 -1.52 0.73
C ILE A 110 5.49 -0.43 0.55
N LEU A 111 6.72 -0.68 0.97
CA LEU A 111 7.83 0.24 0.78
C LEU A 111 8.24 0.30 -0.70
N LYS A 112 8.90 1.39 -1.10
CA LYS A 112 9.49 1.51 -2.44
C LYS A 112 10.61 0.48 -2.69
N SER A 113 11.14 -0.14 -1.64
CA SER A 113 12.05 -1.28 -1.72
C SER A 113 11.35 -2.61 -2.04
N GLY A 114 10.00 -2.65 -2.05
CA GLY A 114 9.20 -3.85 -2.27
C GLY A 114 8.89 -4.66 -1.01
N ILE A 115 9.48 -4.31 0.13
CA ILE A 115 9.17 -4.92 1.43
C ILE A 115 7.81 -4.45 1.93
N ARG A 116 7.06 -5.37 2.54
CA ARG A 116 5.68 -5.13 2.98
C ARG A 116 5.53 -5.39 4.47
N PHE A 117 4.77 -4.54 5.13
CA PHE A 117 4.47 -4.66 6.55
C PHE A 117 2.97 -4.56 6.80
N ASP A 118 2.47 -5.48 7.61
CA ASP A 118 1.15 -5.44 8.23
C ASP A 118 1.34 -5.02 9.70
N ILE A 119 1.10 -3.75 9.98
CA ILE A 119 1.39 -3.12 11.26
C ILE A 119 0.10 -3.01 12.08
N GLY A 120 -0.02 -3.81 13.13
CA GLY A 120 -1.10 -3.75 14.10
C GLY A 120 -0.69 -2.96 15.34
N PHE A 121 -1.48 -1.97 15.73
CA PHE A 121 -1.34 -1.24 16.99
C PHE A 121 -2.27 -1.83 18.04
N TYR A 122 -1.69 -2.34 19.12
CA TYR A 122 -2.39 -2.84 20.30
C TYR A 122 -2.33 -1.78 21.40
N ILE A 123 -3.46 -1.11 21.62
CA ILE A 123 -3.54 0.08 22.48
C ILE A 123 -4.02 -0.32 23.87
N THR A 124 -3.20 -0.04 24.87
CA THR A 124 -3.60 -0.03 26.27
C THR A 124 -4.04 1.38 26.65
N GLU A 125 -5.29 1.54 27.09
CA GLU A 125 -5.83 2.80 27.59
C GLU A 125 -5.44 3.01 29.05
N ASP A 126 -4.77 4.12 29.36
CA ASP A 126 -4.34 4.48 30.72
C ASP A 126 -4.50 5.99 30.95
N SER A 127 -5.46 6.37 31.79
CA SER A 127 -5.73 7.78 32.14
C SER A 127 -4.60 8.46 32.95
N THR A 128 -3.55 7.72 33.32
CA THR A 128 -2.37 8.27 33.99
C THR A 128 -1.17 8.42 33.07
N ALA A 129 -1.25 7.90 31.83
CA ALA A 129 -0.20 8.04 30.83
C ALA A 129 -0.03 9.51 30.39
N PRO A 130 1.16 9.90 29.92
CA PRO A 130 1.36 11.22 29.32
C PRO A 130 0.44 11.44 28.11
N ILE A 131 -0.01 12.67 27.92
CA ILE A 131 -0.75 13.09 26.73
C ILE A 131 0.25 13.48 25.64
N TYR A 132 0.20 12.80 24.51
CA TYR A 132 1.10 12.97 23.38
C TYR A 132 0.57 13.93 22.30
N ASN A 133 -0.69 14.37 22.42
CA ASN A 133 -1.36 15.29 21.49
C ASN A 133 -1.23 14.81 20.04
N ILE A 134 -1.65 13.57 19.80
CA ILE A 134 -1.51 12.95 18.48
C ILE A 134 -2.24 13.80 17.43
N PRO A 135 -1.55 14.27 16.38
CA PRO A 135 -2.17 15.13 15.38
C PRO A 135 -3.38 14.49 14.72
N GLN A 136 -4.40 15.31 14.47
CA GLN A 136 -5.47 14.94 13.57
C GLN A 136 -5.08 15.37 12.15
N VAL A 137 -4.77 14.40 11.29
CA VAL A 137 -4.55 14.67 9.87
C VAL A 137 -5.91 14.93 9.23
N LYS A 138 -6.20 16.20 8.95
CA LYS A 138 -7.29 16.58 8.05
C LYS A 138 -6.65 16.97 6.74
N GLU A 139 -6.89 16.19 5.68
CA GLU A 139 -6.52 16.64 4.34
C GLU A 139 -7.52 17.71 3.91
N ASP A 140 -7.01 18.91 3.64
CA ASP A 140 -7.82 19.99 3.11
C ASP A 140 -8.31 19.63 1.70
N GLU A 141 -9.61 19.81 1.47
CA GLU A 141 -10.20 19.58 0.17
C GLU A 141 -9.80 20.70 -0.81
N ILE A 142 -8.87 20.40 -1.72
CA ILE A 142 -8.42 21.36 -2.74
C ILE A 142 -9.23 21.16 -4.02
N LYS A 143 -9.81 22.25 -4.53
CA LYS A 143 -10.50 22.30 -5.82
C LYS A 143 -9.89 23.39 -6.70
N ASP A 144 -9.46 23.01 -7.90
CA ASP A 144 -8.89 23.94 -8.86
C ASP A 144 -9.98 24.79 -9.55
N GLU A 145 -9.64 26.02 -9.93
CA GLU A 145 -10.54 26.91 -10.65
C GLU A 145 -10.98 26.28 -11.99
N GLY A 146 -12.27 26.38 -12.30
CA GLY A 146 -12.85 25.83 -13.54
C GLY A 146 -13.03 24.31 -13.53
N LYS A 147 -12.66 23.59 -12.46
CA LYS A 147 -12.95 22.16 -12.31
C LYS A 147 -14.30 21.92 -11.65
N TYR A 148 -14.92 20.79 -11.98
CA TYR A 148 -16.17 20.37 -11.36
C TYR A 148 -15.87 19.60 -10.06
N TRP A 149 -14.91 18.70 -10.12
CA TRP A 149 -14.49 17.86 -9.00
C TRP A 149 -13.31 18.48 -8.23
N LYS A 150 -13.13 18.00 -7.00
CA LYS A 150 -11.92 18.27 -6.20
C LYS A 150 -10.74 17.51 -6.80
N ARG A 151 -9.52 17.90 -6.43
CA ARG A 151 -8.33 17.11 -6.77
C ARG A 151 -8.49 15.68 -6.26
N TRP A 152 -7.93 14.73 -7.00
CA TRP A 152 -7.98 13.33 -6.61
C TRP A 152 -7.30 13.11 -5.27
N ASP A 153 -7.95 12.35 -4.39
CA ASP A 153 -7.48 12.03 -3.05
C ASP A 153 -6.20 11.17 -3.11
N LEU A 154 -5.13 11.65 -2.48
CA LEU A 154 -3.85 10.94 -2.48
C LEU A 154 -3.87 9.68 -1.61
N GLN A 155 -4.74 9.59 -0.60
CA GLN A 155 -4.93 8.36 0.18
C GLN A 155 -5.57 7.26 -0.66
N LYS A 156 -6.48 7.63 -1.58
CA LYS A 156 -6.98 6.68 -2.59
C LYS A 156 -5.87 6.20 -3.52
N ALA A 157 -4.96 7.09 -3.90
CA ALA A 157 -3.78 6.68 -4.67
C ALA A 157 -2.86 5.73 -3.88
N ASP A 158 -2.65 5.99 -2.59
CA ASP A 158 -1.87 5.07 -1.75
C ASP A 158 -2.53 3.69 -1.63
N SER A 159 -3.87 3.67 -1.50
CA SER A 159 -4.67 2.44 -1.42
C SER A 159 -4.67 1.67 -2.74
N PHE A 160 -4.77 2.36 -3.89
CA PHE A 160 -4.67 1.76 -5.22
C PHE A 160 -3.37 0.97 -5.35
N TRP A 161 -2.22 1.62 -5.09
CA TRP A 161 -0.92 0.97 -5.20
C TRP A 161 -0.73 -0.15 -4.18
N PHE A 162 -1.36 -0.04 -3.01
CA PHE A 162 -1.38 -1.13 -2.04
C PHE A 162 -2.05 -2.37 -2.63
N VAL A 163 -3.27 -2.22 -3.15
CA VAL A 163 -4.05 -3.33 -3.70
C VAL A 163 -3.43 -3.88 -4.98
N GLU A 164 -2.82 -3.04 -5.81
CA GLU A 164 -2.16 -3.46 -7.04
C GLU A 164 -1.02 -4.46 -6.77
N ILE A 165 -0.20 -4.21 -5.74
CA ILE A 165 0.83 -5.16 -5.30
C ILE A 165 0.22 -6.44 -4.73
N GLN A 166 -0.92 -6.37 -4.06
CA GLN A 166 -1.61 -7.56 -3.57
C GLN A 166 -2.16 -8.40 -4.74
N ALA A 167 -2.74 -7.78 -5.75
CA ALA A 167 -3.19 -8.47 -6.97
C ALA A 167 -2.02 -9.20 -7.64
N LEU A 168 -0.88 -8.53 -7.79
CA LEU A 168 0.34 -9.11 -8.35
C LEU A 168 0.86 -10.29 -7.52
N ALA A 169 0.98 -10.14 -6.20
CA ALA A 169 1.46 -11.22 -5.33
C ALA A 169 0.53 -12.45 -5.37
N LYS A 170 -0.79 -12.23 -5.47
CA LYS A 170 -1.77 -13.32 -5.61
C LYS A 170 -1.67 -14.02 -6.96
N LEU A 171 -1.49 -13.25 -8.05
CA LEU A 171 -1.26 -13.79 -9.38
C LEU A 171 -0.03 -14.71 -9.39
N LEU A 172 1.09 -14.23 -8.85
CA LEU A 172 2.35 -14.98 -8.83
C LEU A 172 2.30 -16.23 -7.95
N ARG A 173 1.41 -16.26 -6.94
CA ARG A 173 1.13 -17.45 -6.12
C ARG A 173 0.12 -18.42 -6.74
N GLY A 174 -0.41 -18.13 -7.93
CA GLY A 174 -1.41 -18.98 -8.58
C GLY A 174 -2.84 -18.83 -8.03
N ASP A 175 -3.09 -17.84 -7.18
CA ASP A 175 -4.42 -17.55 -6.62
C ASP A 175 -5.22 -16.65 -7.58
N TYR A 176 -5.57 -17.22 -8.73
CA TYR A 176 -6.15 -16.48 -9.87
C TYR A 176 -7.50 -15.83 -9.55
N LEU A 177 -8.30 -16.42 -8.67
CA LEU A 177 -9.59 -15.86 -8.30
C LEU A 177 -9.43 -14.56 -7.50
N ILE A 178 -8.54 -14.55 -6.51
CA ILE A 178 -8.27 -13.34 -5.74
C ILE A 178 -7.51 -12.32 -6.60
N ALA A 179 -6.53 -12.76 -7.39
CA ALA A 179 -5.79 -11.88 -8.27
C ALA A 179 -6.71 -11.14 -9.26
N ASP A 180 -7.59 -11.87 -9.97
CA ASP A 180 -8.52 -11.27 -10.92
C ASP A 180 -9.54 -10.35 -10.23
N HIS A 181 -10.04 -10.75 -9.06
CA HIS A 181 -10.93 -9.91 -8.27
C HIS A 181 -10.30 -8.55 -7.95
N LEU A 182 -9.06 -8.55 -7.42
CA LEU A 182 -8.34 -7.33 -7.08
C LEU A 182 -7.99 -6.50 -8.32
N ALA A 183 -7.57 -7.14 -9.41
CA ALA A 183 -7.27 -6.46 -10.68
C ALA A 183 -8.52 -5.77 -11.27
N ASN A 184 -9.68 -6.43 -11.25
CA ASN A 184 -10.94 -5.83 -11.69
C ASN A 184 -11.34 -4.63 -10.81
N MET A 185 -11.08 -4.68 -9.49
CA MET A 185 -11.29 -3.52 -8.62
C MET A 185 -10.41 -2.33 -9.02
N GLN A 186 -9.13 -2.56 -9.37
CA GLN A 186 -8.24 -1.49 -9.82
C GLN A 186 -8.63 -0.92 -11.19
N ILE A 187 -9.14 -1.75 -12.10
CA ILE A 187 -9.76 -1.27 -13.35
C ILE A 187 -10.99 -0.39 -13.06
N ASN A 188 -11.81 -0.74 -12.07
CA ASN A 188 -12.95 0.10 -11.69
C ASN A 188 -12.52 1.47 -11.15
N GLU A 189 -11.44 1.54 -10.34
CA GLU A 189 -10.88 2.81 -9.89
C GLU A 189 -10.43 3.69 -11.07
N ASN A 190 -9.83 3.08 -12.10
CA ASN A 190 -9.50 3.78 -13.35
C ASN A 190 -10.73 4.34 -14.07
N LEU A 191 -11.81 3.56 -14.13
CA LEU A 191 -13.07 4.03 -14.72
C LEU A 191 -13.63 5.23 -13.93
N VAL A 192 -13.57 5.20 -12.60
CA VAL A 192 -13.97 6.34 -11.76
C VAL A 192 -13.10 7.57 -12.05
N ALA A 193 -11.77 7.42 -12.08
CA ALA A 193 -10.88 8.52 -12.43
C ALA A 193 -11.16 9.08 -13.84
N GLN A 194 -11.43 8.20 -14.81
CA GLN A 194 -11.77 8.61 -16.17
C GLN A 194 -13.12 9.35 -16.24
N MET A 195 -14.11 8.94 -15.44
CA MET A 195 -15.39 9.66 -15.31
C MET A 195 -15.18 11.05 -14.72
N VAL A 196 -14.37 11.18 -13.67
CA VAL A 196 -14.01 12.49 -13.08
C VAL A 196 -13.35 13.40 -14.12
N ASP A 197 -12.38 12.89 -14.88
CA ASP A 197 -11.74 13.66 -15.95
C ASP A 197 -12.73 14.08 -17.04
N ARG A 198 -13.62 13.18 -17.46
CA ARG A 198 -14.66 13.47 -18.45
C ARG A 198 -15.57 14.59 -17.97
N ASP A 199 -16.03 14.51 -16.73
CA ASP A 199 -16.99 15.46 -16.17
C ASP A 199 -16.40 16.86 -16.08
N ASP A 200 -15.12 16.96 -15.70
CA ASP A 200 -14.36 18.20 -15.74
C ASP A 200 -14.26 18.77 -17.17
N ARG A 201 -14.02 17.92 -18.18
CA ARG A 201 -13.96 18.36 -19.59
C ARG A 201 -15.31 18.81 -20.13
N LEU A 202 -16.40 18.14 -19.75
CA LEU A 202 -17.76 18.43 -20.21
C LEU A 202 -18.47 19.48 -19.36
N GLY A 203 -17.90 19.86 -18.21
CA GLY A 203 -18.48 20.81 -17.27
C GLY A 203 -19.76 20.30 -16.58
N THR A 204 -19.94 18.99 -16.46
CA THR A 204 -21.15 18.39 -15.88
C THR A 204 -20.88 17.02 -15.25
N ASN A 205 -21.52 16.75 -14.11
CA ASN A 205 -21.60 15.43 -13.48
C ASN A 205 -22.98 14.76 -13.66
N PHE A 206 -23.86 15.35 -14.49
CA PHE A 206 -25.18 14.79 -14.75
C PHE A 206 -25.14 13.84 -15.95
N HIS A 207 -25.25 12.54 -15.68
CA HIS A 207 -25.16 11.50 -16.71
C HIS A 207 -26.56 11.01 -17.09
N ARG A 208 -27.20 11.69 -18.05
CA ARG A 208 -28.46 11.19 -18.64
C ARG A 208 -28.22 10.20 -19.79
N TYR A 209 -27.10 10.36 -20.50
CA TYR A 209 -26.70 9.53 -21.62
C TYR A 209 -25.19 9.29 -21.53
N GLY A 210 -24.73 8.12 -21.98
CA GLY A 210 -23.33 7.85 -22.25
C GLY A 210 -22.97 8.27 -23.68
N ASN A 211 -21.69 8.56 -23.94
CA ASN A 211 -21.22 9.03 -25.24
C ASN A 211 -20.39 7.97 -25.99
N HIS A 212 -20.61 6.69 -25.68
CA HIS A 212 -19.79 5.58 -26.19
C HIS A 212 -18.30 5.81 -25.96
N GLU A 213 -17.96 6.28 -24.76
CA GLU A 213 -16.59 6.63 -24.40
C GLU A 213 -15.66 5.44 -24.58
N SER A 214 -14.48 5.69 -25.16
CA SER A 214 -13.41 4.70 -25.17
C SER A 214 -12.89 4.49 -23.75
N LEU A 215 -12.73 3.24 -23.34
CA LEU A 215 -12.16 2.90 -22.04
C LEU A 215 -10.64 3.04 -22.11
N ASP A 216 -10.06 3.89 -21.26
CA ASP A 216 -8.64 4.24 -21.36
C ASP A 216 -7.73 3.03 -21.11
N TYR A 217 -8.11 2.13 -20.20
CA TYR A 217 -7.30 0.95 -19.86
C TYR A 217 -7.14 -0.04 -21.02
N LEU A 218 -8.12 -0.11 -21.94
CA LEU A 218 -8.02 -0.96 -23.12
C LEU A 218 -6.89 -0.53 -24.05
N ASN A 219 -6.51 0.75 -24.04
CA ASN A 219 -5.37 1.21 -24.82
C ASN A 219 -4.04 0.72 -24.23
N ALA A 220 -3.95 0.56 -22.91
CA ALA A 220 -2.77 -0.01 -22.27
C ALA A 220 -2.66 -1.53 -22.51
N MET A 221 -3.78 -2.25 -22.57
CA MET A 221 -3.80 -3.68 -22.92
C MET A 221 -3.29 -3.96 -24.35
N LYS A 222 -3.55 -3.06 -25.30
CA LYS A 222 -3.04 -3.18 -26.68
C LYS A 222 -1.52 -3.09 -26.78
N SER A 223 -0.86 -2.50 -25.79
CA SER A 223 0.59 -2.33 -25.79
C SER A 223 1.35 -3.62 -25.43
N GLU A 224 0.62 -4.70 -25.14
CA GLU A 224 1.11 -6.02 -24.69
C GLU A 224 1.85 -5.94 -23.34
N CYS A 225 1.35 -6.65 -22.33
CA CYS A 225 2.05 -6.74 -21.05
C CYS A 225 3.35 -7.53 -21.24
N PRO A 226 4.51 -7.00 -20.83
CA PRO A 226 5.78 -7.70 -21.00
C PRO A 226 5.96 -8.89 -20.05
N TYR A 227 5.02 -9.09 -19.12
CA TYR A 227 5.07 -10.12 -18.08
C TYR A 227 4.07 -11.26 -18.32
N SER A 228 3.50 -11.35 -19.52
CA SER A 228 2.55 -12.40 -19.92
C SER A 228 3.29 -13.60 -20.52
N ASP A 229 3.79 -14.49 -19.67
CA ASP A 229 4.72 -15.57 -20.02
C ASP A 229 4.28 -16.98 -19.58
N CYS A 230 3.07 -17.11 -19.01
CA CYS A 230 2.58 -18.36 -18.43
C CYS A 230 1.34 -18.88 -19.20
N ASP A 231 0.25 -19.18 -18.52
CA ASP A 231 -1.01 -19.66 -19.11
C ASP A 231 -1.98 -18.53 -19.50
N ASP A 232 -3.03 -18.86 -20.26
CA ASP A 232 -4.01 -17.90 -20.77
C ASP A 232 -4.72 -17.10 -19.66
N VAL A 233 -4.99 -17.73 -18.51
CA VAL A 233 -5.66 -17.08 -17.37
C VAL A 233 -4.69 -16.13 -16.67
N TYR A 234 -3.46 -16.60 -16.44
CA TYR A 234 -2.39 -15.77 -15.88
C TYR A 234 -2.16 -14.52 -16.75
N ASN A 235 -1.97 -14.71 -18.07
CA ASN A 235 -1.68 -13.64 -19.02
C ASN A 235 -2.81 -12.60 -19.06
N MET A 236 -4.06 -13.06 -19.08
CA MET A 236 -5.23 -12.17 -19.02
C MET A 236 -5.25 -11.32 -17.73
N ILE A 237 -4.92 -11.91 -16.57
CA ILE A 237 -4.88 -11.18 -15.29
C ILE A 237 -3.68 -10.23 -15.25
N ALA A 238 -2.51 -10.66 -15.74
CA ALA A 238 -1.32 -9.83 -15.86
C ALA A 238 -1.60 -8.59 -16.73
N ASP A 239 -2.28 -8.76 -17.86
CA ASP A 239 -2.70 -7.65 -18.74
C ASP A 239 -3.60 -6.65 -18.01
N LYS A 240 -4.52 -7.12 -17.14
CA LYS A 240 -5.37 -6.25 -16.33
C LYS A 240 -4.57 -5.43 -15.32
N ILE A 241 -3.67 -6.07 -14.57
CA ILE A 241 -2.81 -5.40 -13.58
C ILE A 241 -1.91 -4.38 -14.29
N TYR A 242 -1.27 -4.78 -15.38
CA TYR A 242 -0.42 -3.87 -16.16
C TYR A 242 -1.21 -2.67 -16.70
N ALA A 243 -2.36 -2.92 -17.32
CA ALA A 243 -3.21 -1.85 -17.85
C ALA A 243 -3.74 -0.93 -16.75
N ALA A 244 -4.04 -1.49 -15.57
CA ALA A 244 -4.50 -0.73 -14.43
C ALA A 244 -3.42 0.24 -13.95
N ALA A 245 -2.20 -0.23 -13.67
CA ALA A 245 -1.07 0.57 -13.24
C ALA A 245 -0.72 1.69 -14.25
N VAL A 246 -0.62 1.38 -15.55
CA VAL A 246 -0.29 2.37 -16.59
C VAL A 246 -1.35 3.48 -16.68
N THR A 247 -2.61 3.08 -16.63
CA THR A 247 -3.74 4.00 -16.81
C THR A 247 -3.92 4.89 -15.60
N TYR A 248 -3.83 4.31 -14.40
CA TYR A 248 -4.04 5.03 -13.14
C TYR A 248 -3.02 6.15 -12.97
N ASP A 249 -1.74 5.83 -13.13
CA ASP A 249 -0.64 6.79 -12.93
C ASP A 249 -0.82 8.04 -13.80
N ARG A 250 -1.19 7.83 -15.08
CA ARG A 250 -1.46 8.90 -16.04
C ARG A 250 -2.69 9.73 -15.66
N LEU A 251 -3.79 9.08 -15.29
CA LEU A 251 -5.03 9.76 -14.94
C LEU A 251 -4.88 10.57 -13.65
N ILE A 252 -4.30 9.99 -12.60
CA ILE A 252 -4.17 10.67 -11.32
C ILE A 252 -3.18 11.83 -11.39
N LYS A 253 -2.10 11.72 -12.19
CA LYS A 253 -1.21 12.87 -12.43
C LYS A 253 -1.94 14.08 -13.04
N LYS A 254 -2.96 13.82 -13.87
CA LYS A 254 -3.82 14.86 -14.44
C LYS A 254 -4.83 15.42 -13.43
N LEU A 255 -5.41 14.56 -12.59
CA LEU A 255 -6.44 14.93 -11.61
C LEU A 255 -5.87 15.52 -10.31
N ASN A 256 -4.58 15.32 -10.04
CA ASN A 256 -3.88 15.92 -8.92
C ASN A 256 -2.42 16.20 -9.32
N PRO A 257 -2.04 17.46 -9.58
CA PRO A 257 -0.67 17.81 -9.97
C PRO A 257 0.41 17.45 -8.93
N MET A 258 0.03 17.37 -7.66
CA MET A 258 0.92 16.99 -6.55
C MET A 258 1.19 15.49 -6.50
N TYR A 259 0.44 14.69 -7.25
CA TYR A 259 0.69 13.26 -7.37
C TYR A 259 2.03 13.01 -8.06
N GLU A 260 2.85 12.15 -7.47
CA GLU A 260 4.06 11.62 -8.09
C GLU A 260 3.76 10.26 -8.73
N GLU A 261 4.16 10.10 -9.99
CA GLU A 261 3.98 8.86 -10.73
C GLU A 261 4.75 7.71 -10.05
N ARG A 262 4.08 6.57 -9.83
CA ARG A 262 4.64 5.43 -9.09
C ARG A 262 4.75 4.14 -9.90
N ARG A 263 4.23 4.09 -11.14
CA ARG A 263 4.25 2.87 -11.96
C ARG A 263 5.65 2.32 -12.18
N SER A 264 6.65 3.19 -12.29
CA SER A 264 8.04 2.77 -12.51
C SER A 264 8.62 2.00 -11.32
N ILE A 265 8.16 2.29 -10.10
CA ILE A 265 8.54 1.57 -8.88
C ILE A 265 7.80 0.24 -8.84
N PHE A 266 6.50 0.26 -9.13
CA PHE A 266 5.68 -0.95 -9.21
C PHE A 266 6.27 -1.98 -10.21
N PHE A 267 6.64 -1.55 -11.42
CA PHE A 267 7.23 -2.46 -12.42
C PHE A 267 8.60 -3.00 -12.02
N LYS A 268 9.42 -2.20 -11.33
CA LYS A 268 10.67 -2.72 -10.74
C LYS A 268 10.39 -3.80 -9.69
N ILE A 269 9.30 -3.68 -8.91
CA ILE A 269 8.93 -4.71 -7.93
C ILE A 269 8.46 -5.97 -8.65
N TRP A 270 7.64 -5.82 -9.69
CA TRP A 270 7.20 -6.93 -10.53
C TRP A 270 8.38 -7.69 -11.12
N GLU A 271 9.33 -6.98 -11.75
CA GLU A 271 10.57 -7.57 -12.31
C GLU A 271 11.35 -8.38 -11.27
N GLN A 272 11.43 -7.90 -10.03
CA GLN A 272 12.10 -8.64 -8.96
C GLN A 272 11.33 -9.90 -8.55
N TYR A 273 9.99 -9.81 -8.45
CA TYR A 273 9.18 -10.96 -8.08
C TYR A 273 9.22 -12.10 -9.11
N ILE A 274 9.32 -11.78 -10.40
CA ILE A 274 9.44 -12.82 -11.44
C ILE A 274 10.84 -13.42 -11.49
N SER A 275 11.91 -12.62 -11.33
CA SER A 275 13.29 -13.12 -11.47
C SER A 275 13.66 -14.18 -10.44
N GLU A 276 13.13 -14.07 -9.21
CA GLU A 276 13.38 -15.08 -8.16
C GLU A 276 12.57 -16.37 -8.42
N LYS A 277 11.39 -16.25 -9.02
CA LYS A 277 10.54 -17.40 -9.31
C LYS A 277 11.16 -18.28 -10.40
N GLU A 278 11.84 -17.69 -11.37
CA GLU A 278 12.60 -18.43 -12.40
C GLU A 278 13.76 -19.24 -11.79
N SER A 279 14.46 -18.71 -10.78
CA SER A 279 15.55 -19.45 -10.12
C SER A 279 15.07 -20.68 -9.34
N ASP A 280 13.85 -20.67 -8.80
CA ASP A 280 13.29 -21.83 -8.08
C ASP A 280 12.94 -23.01 -9.02
N TYR A 281 12.78 -22.77 -10.33
CA TYR A 281 12.49 -23.81 -11.32
C TYR A 281 13.74 -24.46 -11.91
N ASP A 282 14.89 -23.80 -11.87
CA ASP A 282 16.16 -24.35 -12.38
C ASP A 282 16.83 -25.34 -11.39
N ASP A 283 16.36 -25.40 -10.14
CA ASP A 283 16.85 -26.29 -9.08
C ASP A 283 16.00 -27.58 -8.90
N VAL A 284 15.06 -27.88 -9.80
CA VAL A 284 14.21 -29.10 -9.77
C VAL A 284 14.47 -30.08 -10.92
#